data_AF-A0A1C6UMV6-F1
#
_entry.id   AF-A0A1C6UMV6-F1
#
_cell.length_a   1.000
_cell.length_b   1.000
_cell.length_c   1.000
_cell.angle_alpha   90.00
_cell.angle_beta   90.00
_cell.angle_gamma   90.00
#
_symmetry.space_group_name_H-M   'P 1'
#
loop_
_entity.id
_entity.type
_entity.pdbx_description
1 polymer ?
#
loop_
_entity_poly.entity_id
_entity_poly.type
_entity_poly.pdbx_seq_one_letter_code
_entity_poly.pdbx_strand_id
1 'polypeptide(L)'
;MHTKQQIRELLGPADPARDAVVPPSPLTAHDLILRAEAATATPAGPARRGAPRRTMLVGAAAALAVLGSAGVAQVLRDVAPTGAVPAQPAAGTVLVPVAYEIVEGEPAGRHLRALAARLVDGPQDATGGRYSHHHTKSWGEPTMTSPEGHTMSYVQERRHWAADDGRQWQDDRILGVEYPDAASREYWSTRPPLETPAASPSATRPPEGAREIPSDPQVRRLPADRAELARWLGTGKPAGELAMRTYQLYSSYLVPRRTRADLLTILAEKPGFVWRGRVVDRAGRQGVAVTADLVPPTGQHPERAQMLLVFHPSTGELLAYEYLATAPKRRVLHYALMLDARRTGTVG
;
A
#
# COMPACT_ATOMS: atom_id res chain seq x y z
N MET A 1 -9.18 2.79 24.52
CA MET A 1 -10.34 3.71 24.44
C MET A 1 -10.56 4.55 25.72
N HIS A 2 -9.54 4.80 26.57
CA HIS A 2 -9.76 5.38 27.90
C HIS A 2 -9.61 6.91 28.04
N THR A 3 -9.02 7.60 27.05
CA THR A 3 -8.56 8.99 27.25
C THR A 3 -9.69 10.02 27.24
N LYS A 4 -10.75 9.82 26.45
CA LYS A 4 -11.85 10.80 26.34
C LYS A 4 -12.76 10.82 27.57
N GLN A 5 -12.92 9.67 28.22
CA GLN A 5 -13.78 9.52 29.40
C GLN A 5 -13.08 10.08 30.65
N GLN A 6 -11.75 9.86 30.76
CA GLN A 6 -10.91 10.46 31.80
C GLN A 6 -10.86 12.00 31.72
N ILE A 7 -10.85 12.58 30.52
CA ILE A 7 -10.89 14.04 30.35
C ILE A 7 -12.24 14.63 30.78
N ARG A 8 -13.37 13.94 30.52
CA ARG A 8 -14.70 14.39 30.96
C ARG A 8 -14.87 14.32 32.48
N GLU A 9 -14.36 13.26 33.11
CA GLU A 9 -14.34 13.14 34.56
C GLU A 9 -13.49 14.25 35.22
N LEU A 10 -12.41 14.69 34.56
CA LEU A 10 -11.55 15.76 35.04
C LEU A 10 -12.19 17.16 34.94
N LEU A 11 -13.09 17.37 33.98
CA LEU A 11 -13.76 18.66 33.73
C LEU A 11 -15.07 18.81 34.52
N GLY A 12 -15.68 17.71 34.95
CA GLY A 12 -16.83 17.70 35.86
C GLY A 12 -17.97 18.64 35.39
N PRO A 13 -18.52 19.50 36.27
CA PRO A 13 -19.62 20.39 35.92
C PRO A 13 -19.25 21.50 34.92
N ALA A 14 -17.97 21.68 34.62
CA ALA A 14 -17.48 22.65 33.64
C ALA A 14 -17.33 22.07 32.22
N ASP A 15 -17.74 20.82 31.97
CA ASP A 15 -17.71 20.22 30.63
C ASP A 15 -18.77 20.87 29.71
N PRO A 16 -18.36 21.67 28.70
CA PRO A 16 -19.30 22.33 27.79
C PRO A 16 -19.97 21.35 26.81
N ALA A 17 -19.54 20.08 26.77
CA ALA A 17 -20.08 19.03 25.92
C ALA A 17 -20.92 18.00 26.70
N ARG A 18 -21.28 18.26 27.96
CA ARG A 18 -21.99 17.30 28.82
C ARG A 18 -23.32 16.81 28.25
N ASP A 19 -24.02 17.69 27.52
CA ASP A 19 -25.35 17.44 26.95
C ASP A 19 -25.28 17.08 25.46
N ALA A 20 -24.07 16.92 24.90
CA ALA A 20 -23.89 16.53 23.51
C ALA A 20 -24.12 15.03 23.33
N VAL A 21 -25.10 14.67 22.50
CA VAL A 21 -25.32 13.29 22.07
C VAL A 21 -24.09 12.81 21.31
N VAL A 22 -23.29 11.94 21.95
CA VAL A 22 -22.12 11.35 21.34
C VAL A 22 -22.59 10.26 20.37
N PRO A 23 -22.40 10.41 19.05
CA PRO A 23 -22.69 9.32 18.12
C PRO A 23 -21.83 8.11 18.48
N PRO A 24 -22.32 6.87 18.27
CA PRO A 24 -21.53 5.68 18.54
C PRO A 24 -20.19 5.78 17.82
N SER A 25 -19.14 5.25 18.45
CA SER A 25 -17.80 5.29 17.87
C SER A 25 -17.85 4.73 16.44
N PRO A 26 -17.22 5.39 15.45
CA PRO A 26 -17.18 4.87 14.10
C PRO A 26 -16.57 3.46 14.15
N LEU A 27 -17.23 2.52 13.48
CA LEU A 27 -16.75 1.15 13.34
C LEU A 27 -15.33 1.17 12.78
N THR A 28 -14.45 0.34 13.32
CA THR A 28 -13.10 0.20 12.76
C THR A 28 -13.19 -0.38 11.35
N ALA A 29 -12.16 -0.18 10.52
CA ALA A 29 -12.11 -0.79 9.19
C ALA A 29 -12.25 -2.33 9.26
N HIS A 30 -11.74 -2.94 10.34
CA HIS A 30 -11.91 -4.37 10.63
C HIS A 30 -13.38 -4.72 10.92
N ASP A 31 -14.08 -3.92 11.71
CA ASP A 31 -15.52 -4.13 12.00
C ASP A 31 -16.38 -3.96 10.74
N LEU A 32 -16.01 -3.06 9.84
CA LEU A 32 -16.69 -2.88 8.55
C LEU A 32 -16.46 -4.08 7.62
N ILE A 33 -15.26 -4.67 7.61
CA ILE A 33 -14.94 -5.88 6.84
C ILE A 33 -15.72 -7.07 7.40
N LEU A 34 -15.67 -7.32 8.72
CA LEU A 34 -16.41 -8.41 9.35
C LEU A 34 -17.92 -8.28 9.14
N ARG A 35 -18.45 -7.05 9.13
CA ARG A 35 -19.87 -6.80 8.87
C ARG A 35 -20.25 -7.00 7.40
N ALA A 36 -19.36 -6.68 6.46
CA ALA A 36 -19.54 -6.96 5.04
C ALA A 36 -19.49 -8.46 4.74
N GLU A 37 -18.59 -9.20 5.39
CA GLU A 37 -18.49 -10.66 5.34
C GLU A 37 -19.73 -11.34 5.94
N ALA A 38 -20.24 -10.83 7.07
CA ALA A 38 -21.49 -11.31 7.67
C ALA A 38 -22.74 -10.98 6.85
N ALA A 39 -22.74 -9.86 6.10
CA ALA A 39 -23.84 -9.46 5.22
C ALA A 39 -23.85 -10.22 3.89
N THR A 40 -22.70 -10.77 3.46
CA THR A 40 -22.58 -11.61 2.26
C THR A 40 -22.71 -13.10 2.56
N ALA A 41 -22.59 -13.50 3.83
CA ALA A 41 -22.96 -14.82 4.30
C ALA A 41 -24.49 -15.00 4.19
N THR A 42 -24.93 -15.65 3.11
CA THR A 42 -26.29 -16.18 3.02
C THR A 42 -26.49 -17.15 4.20
N PRO A 43 -27.56 -17.05 5.00
CA PRO A 43 -27.76 -17.97 6.12
C PRO A 43 -27.92 -19.39 5.57
N ALA A 44 -26.92 -20.24 5.85
CA ALA A 44 -27.02 -21.66 5.65
C ALA A 44 -28.14 -22.18 6.56
N GLY A 45 -29.28 -22.51 5.95
CA GLY A 45 -30.40 -23.14 6.64
C GLY A 45 -29.99 -24.45 7.33
N PRO A 46 -30.75 -24.88 8.35
CA PRO A 46 -30.37 -26.02 9.17
C PRO A 46 -30.38 -27.33 8.38
N ALA A 47 -29.32 -28.10 8.58
CA ALA A 47 -29.13 -29.45 8.05
C ALA A 47 -30.24 -30.40 8.50
N ARG A 48 -30.88 -31.09 7.54
CA ARG A 48 -31.65 -32.31 7.80
C ARG A 48 -31.03 -33.49 7.05
N ARG A 49 -30.75 -34.55 7.81
CA ARG A 49 -30.27 -35.87 7.39
C ARG A 49 -31.37 -36.65 6.64
N GLY A 50 -30.94 -37.55 5.73
CA GLY A 50 -31.67 -38.77 5.35
C GLY A 50 -31.90 -38.98 3.84
N ALA A 51 -31.19 -39.94 3.24
CA ALA A 51 -31.33 -40.42 1.85
C ALA A 51 -32.55 -41.37 1.66
N PRO A 52 -32.79 -42.12 0.53
CA PRO A 52 -32.23 -42.10 -0.84
C PRO A 52 -33.29 -42.29 -1.99
N ARG A 53 -32.79 -42.36 -3.25
CA ARG A 53 -33.37 -42.98 -4.49
C ARG A 53 -34.55 -42.30 -5.21
N ARG A 54 -34.31 -41.77 -6.43
CA ARG A 54 -34.71 -42.36 -7.74
C ARG A 54 -34.43 -41.38 -8.89
N THR A 55 -33.99 -41.98 -9.99
CA THR A 55 -33.90 -41.47 -11.36
C THR A 55 -35.20 -40.83 -11.85
N MET A 56 -35.12 -39.71 -12.59
CA MET A 56 -35.87 -39.47 -13.83
C MET A 56 -35.29 -38.30 -14.64
N LEU A 57 -35.25 -38.51 -15.95
CA LEU A 57 -34.92 -37.59 -17.06
C LEU A 57 -36.09 -36.64 -17.38
N VAL A 58 -35.86 -35.78 -18.40
CA VAL A 58 -36.79 -34.86 -19.13
C VAL A 58 -36.76 -33.43 -18.56
N GLY A 59 -36.60 -32.32 -19.29
CA GLY A 59 -36.65 -32.01 -20.72
C GLY A 59 -37.39 -30.67 -20.92
N ALA A 60 -36.99 -29.88 -21.94
CA ALA A 60 -37.64 -28.67 -22.52
C ALA A 60 -37.70 -27.39 -21.63
N ALA A 61 -37.41 -26.14 -22.04
CA ALA A 61 -37.45 -25.33 -23.28
C ALA A 61 -38.53 -24.22 -23.21
N ALA A 62 -38.07 -22.98 -23.46
CA ALA A 62 -38.73 -21.79 -24.02
C ALA A 62 -39.93 -21.12 -23.30
N ALA A 63 -39.83 -19.78 -23.10
CA ALA A 63 -40.48 -18.76 -23.95
C ALA A 63 -40.78 -17.42 -23.22
N LEU A 64 -40.25 -16.34 -23.80
CA LEU A 64 -40.76 -14.96 -24.01
C LEU A 64 -42.06 -14.48 -23.32
N ALA A 65 -42.01 -13.25 -22.80
CA ALA A 65 -43.10 -12.28 -22.98
C ALA A 65 -42.55 -10.83 -23.04
N VAL A 66 -42.84 -10.16 -24.15
CA VAL A 66 -42.64 -8.74 -24.47
C VAL A 66 -43.98 -8.03 -24.30
N LEU A 67 -44.03 -6.91 -23.59
CA LEU A 67 -45.06 -5.84 -23.65
C LEU A 67 -44.39 -4.57 -23.10
N GLY A 68 -44.46 -3.36 -23.66
CA GLY A 68 -45.18 -2.80 -24.79
C GLY A 68 -44.84 -1.30 -24.84
N SER A 69 -44.82 -0.74 -26.05
CA SER A 69 -44.43 0.64 -26.36
C SER A 69 -45.65 1.56 -26.56
N ALA A 70 -45.51 2.83 -26.15
CA ALA A 70 -46.19 4.01 -26.68
C ALA A 70 -45.38 5.24 -26.20
N GLY A 71 -44.92 6.21 -26.99
CA GLY A 71 -45.29 6.61 -28.34
C GLY A 71 -45.73 8.08 -28.31
N VAL A 72 -44.77 9.02 -28.27
CA VAL A 72 -44.95 10.40 -28.76
C VAL A 72 -43.64 10.84 -29.41
N ALA A 73 -43.66 10.99 -30.73
CA ALA A 73 -42.60 11.58 -31.53
C ALA A 73 -43.11 12.89 -32.12
N GLN A 74 -42.43 14.01 -31.84
CA GLN A 74 -42.21 15.22 -32.67
C GLN A 74 -41.30 16.16 -31.84
N VAL A 75 -40.31 16.92 -32.31
CA VAL A 75 -39.65 17.18 -33.60
C VAL A 75 -38.32 17.90 -33.25
N LEU A 76 -37.22 17.47 -33.89
CA LEU A 76 -35.93 18.15 -34.17
C LEU A 76 -35.31 19.15 -33.16
N ARG A 77 -34.15 18.77 -32.60
CA ARG A 77 -32.86 19.49 -32.75
C ARG A 77 -31.69 18.63 -32.23
N ASP A 78 -30.68 18.49 -33.08
CA ASP A 78 -29.40 17.82 -32.83
C ASP A 78 -28.70 18.33 -31.57
N VAL A 79 -28.51 17.45 -30.57
CA VAL A 79 -27.31 17.40 -29.73
C VAL A 79 -27.13 15.94 -29.31
N ALA A 80 -26.01 15.33 -29.71
CA ALA A 80 -25.62 14.00 -29.27
C ALA A 80 -25.56 13.92 -27.74
N PRO A 81 -26.13 12.90 -27.07
CA PRO A 81 -25.87 12.69 -25.67
C PRO A 81 -24.52 12.00 -25.54
N THR A 82 -23.46 12.81 -25.37
CA THR A 82 -22.23 12.36 -24.74
C THR A 82 -22.61 11.91 -23.33
N GLY A 83 -22.81 10.61 -23.15
CA GLY A 83 -23.01 9.99 -21.85
C GLY A 83 -21.74 10.12 -21.03
N ALA A 84 -21.47 11.32 -20.51
CA ALA A 84 -20.52 11.54 -19.45
C ALA A 84 -21.09 10.85 -18.21
N VAL A 85 -20.48 9.72 -17.84
CA VAL A 85 -20.61 9.18 -16.49
C VAL A 85 -20.23 10.32 -15.54
N PRO A 86 -21.08 10.70 -14.56
CA PRO A 86 -20.68 11.68 -13.58
C PRO A 86 -19.48 11.13 -12.81
N ALA A 87 -18.31 11.75 -13.00
CA ALA A 87 -17.12 11.45 -12.22
C ALA A 87 -17.42 11.79 -10.76
N GLN A 88 -17.54 10.77 -9.93
CA GLN A 88 -17.68 10.95 -8.48
C GLN A 88 -16.47 11.72 -7.95
N PRO A 89 -16.66 12.65 -7.00
CA PRO A 89 -15.54 13.28 -6.32
C PRO A 89 -14.66 12.19 -5.70
N ALA A 90 -13.36 12.22 -6.00
CA ALA A 90 -12.44 11.18 -5.55
C ALA A 90 -12.44 11.14 -4.02
N ALA A 91 -13.04 10.10 -3.44
CA ALA A 91 -13.08 9.87 -2.00
C ALA A 91 -11.70 9.43 -1.50
N GLY A 92 -10.73 10.35 -1.50
CA GLY A 92 -9.39 10.10 -0.98
C GLY A 92 -9.37 10.07 0.55
N THR A 93 -8.49 9.25 1.12
CA THR A 93 -8.30 9.12 2.56
C THR A 93 -7.12 9.97 3.02
N VAL A 94 -7.14 10.42 4.28
CA VAL A 94 -5.98 11.10 4.89
C VAL A 94 -4.99 10.05 5.37
N LEU A 95 -3.72 10.14 4.96
CA LEU A 95 -2.68 9.22 5.40
C LEU A 95 -2.34 9.42 6.87
N VAL A 96 -2.39 8.33 7.63
CA VAL A 96 -1.97 8.28 9.04
C VAL A 96 -0.75 7.37 9.15
N PRO A 97 0.33 7.79 9.85
CA PRO A 97 1.51 6.96 10.06
C PRO A 97 1.20 5.61 10.69
N VAL A 98 2.03 4.60 10.43
CA VAL A 98 1.87 3.29 11.07
C VAL A 98 1.99 3.41 12.58
N ALA A 99 1.09 2.77 13.31
CA ALA A 99 1.15 2.69 14.77
C ALA A 99 2.17 1.64 15.21
N TYR A 100 2.95 1.97 16.25
CA TYR A 100 4.00 1.10 16.79
C TYR A 100 3.54 0.42 18.08
N GLU A 101 3.95 -0.83 18.30
CA GLU A 101 3.79 -1.51 19.60
C GLU A 101 4.66 -0.83 20.66
N ILE A 102 5.90 -0.49 20.32
CA ILE A 102 6.87 0.13 21.23
C ILE A 102 7.13 1.58 20.78
N VAL A 103 6.49 2.54 21.46
CA VAL A 103 6.50 3.96 21.08
C VAL A 103 7.88 4.60 21.23
N GLU A 104 8.55 4.41 22.36
CA GLU A 104 9.92 4.93 22.57
C GLU A 104 10.96 4.13 21.77
N GLY A 105 10.70 2.83 21.61
CA GLY A 105 11.55 1.89 20.89
C GLY A 105 12.78 1.45 21.68
N GLU A 106 13.54 0.53 21.09
CA GLU A 106 14.78 -0.01 21.65
C GLU A 106 15.86 -0.10 20.58
N PRO A 107 17.16 -0.18 20.92
CA PRO A 107 18.19 -0.45 19.91
C PRO A 107 17.90 -1.74 19.13
N ALA A 108 17.86 -1.66 17.79
CA ALA A 108 17.39 -2.76 16.96
C ALA A 108 18.37 -3.94 16.83
N GLY A 109 19.64 -3.74 17.16
CA GLY A 109 20.72 -4.69 16.85
C GLY A 109 20.49 -6.11 17.35
N ARG A 110 20.05 -6.29 18.60
CA ARG A 110 19.78 -7.63 19.16
C ARG A 110 18.61 -8.33 18.44
N HIS A 111 17.56 -7.58 18.14
CA HIS A 111 16.32 -8.09 17.56
C HIS A 111 16.50 -8.45 16.09
N LEU A 112 17.19 -7.61 15.33
CA LEU A 112 17.52 -7.86 13.92
C LEU A 112 18.46 -9.06 13.75
N ARG A 113 19.46 -9.22 14.63
CA ARG A 113 20.32 -10.42 14.66
C ARG A 113 19.51 -11.69 14.96
N ALA A 114 18.63 -11.64 15.96
CA ALA A 114 17.76 -12.76 16.29
C ALA A 114 16.80 -13.12 15.13
N LEU A 115 16.27 -12.10 14.44
CA LEU A 115 15.43 -12.31 13.25
C LEU A 115 16.24 -12.97 12.12
N ALA A 116 17.44 -12.45 11.82
CA ALA A 116 18.31 -13.00 10.79
C ALA A 116 18.65 -14.48 11.02
N ALA A 117 18.92 -14.86 12.28
CA ALA A 117 19.30 -16.22 12.65
C ALA A 117 18.18 -17.26 12.50
N ARG A 118 16.91 -16.83 12.47
CA ARG A 118 15.74 -17.73 12.44
C ARG A 118 14.96 -17.68 11.12
N LEU A 119 15.48 -16.99 10.10
CA LEU A 119 14.75 -16.87 8.84
C LEU A 119 14.47 -18.24 8.25
N VAL A 120 13.29 -18.41 7.66
CA VAL A 120 12.92 -19.55 6.81
C VAL A 120 12.76 -19.09 5.37
N ASP A 121 12.67 -20.05 4.45
CA ASP A 121 12.39 -19.77 3.04
C ASP A 121 11.00 -19.14 2.91
N GLY A 122 10.90 -18.10 2.09
CA GLY A 122 9.65 -17.44 1.74
C GLY A 122 9.12 -17.93 0.39
N PRO A 123 7.92 -17.50 -0.02
CA PRO A 123 7.33 -17.87 -1.30
C PRO A 123 8.27 -17.60 -2.48
N GLN A 124 9.00 -16.47 -2.46
CA GLN A 124 9.92 -16.09 -3.55
C GLN A 124 11.08 -17.07 -3.74
N ASP A 125 11.51 -17.75 -2.68
CA ASP A 125 12.66 -18.68 -2.73
C ASP A 125 12.28 -20.03 -3.36
N ALA A 126 10.98 -20.37 -3.39
CA ALA A 126 10.47 -21.63 -3.94
C ALA A 126 10.00 -21.51 -5.41
N THR A 127 9.85 -20.29 -5.91
CA THR A 127 9.29 -20.05 -7.25
C THR A 127 10.36 -20.07 -8.34
N GLY A 128 10.10 -20.80 -9.42
CA GLY A 128 10.88 -20.79 -10.65
C GLY A 128 10.21 -19.99 -11.76
N GLY A 129 10.96 -19.61 -12.80
CA GLY A 129 10.42 -18.85 -13.92
C GLY A 129 11.47 -18.03 -14.65
N ARG A 130 11.09 -17.53 -15.82
CA ARG A 130 11.95 -16.71 -16.69
C ARG A 130 12.03 -15.24 -16.24
N TYR A 131 11.03 -14.78 -15.51
CA TYR A 131 10.91 -13.38 -15.09
C TYR A 131 10.91 -13.29 -13.57
N SER A 132 11.61 -12.32 -12.99
CA SER A 132 11.32 -11.85 -11.64
C SER A 132 10.12 -10.91 -11.70
N HIS A 133 9.12 -11.14 -10.86
CA HIS A 133 7.90 -10.36 -10.74
C HIS A 133 7.87 -9.65 -9.39
N HIS A 134 7.55 -8.35 -9.41
CA HIS A 134 7.30 -7.53 -8.24
C HIS A 134 5.94 -6.85 -8.37
N HIS A 135 5.13 -6.94 -7.33
CA HIS A 135 3.86 -6.22 -7.23
C HIS A 135 3.91 -5.31 -6.01
N THR A 136 3.79 -4.02 -6.25
CA THR A 136 3.82 -3.00 -5.22
C THR A 136 2.60 -2.12 -5.28
N LYS A 137 2.23 -1.57 -4.14
CA LYS A 137 1.22 -0.52 -4.04
C LYS A 137 1.80 0.60 -3.19
N SER A 138 1.78 1.82 -3.72
CA SER A 138 2.38 2.98 -3.10
C SER A 138 1.43 4.17 -3.01
N TRP A 139 1.80 5.03 -2.10
CA TRP A 139 1.12 6.24 -1.68
C TRP A 139 2.19 7.30 -1.48
N GLY A 140 1.88 8.55 -1.78
CA GLY A 140 2.79 9.67 -1.58
C GLY A 140 3.55 10.11 -2.83
N GLU A 141 3.55 9.33 -3.92
CA GLU A 141 4.12 9.72 -5.20
C GLU A 141 3.31 9.13 -6.38
N PRO A 142 3.11 9.88 -7.48
CA PRO A 142 3.43 11.29 -7.66
C PRO A 142 2.53 12.22 -6.82
N THR A 143 3.07 13.36 -6.40
CA THR A 143 2.33 14.42 -5.67
C THR A 143 1.95 15.57 -6.56
N MET A 144 0.85 16.23 -6.25
CA MET A 144 0.49 17.54 -6.78
C MET A 144 0.23 18.51 -5.64
N THR A 145 0.76 19.73 -5.77
CA THR A 145 0.63 20.79 -4.77
C THR A 145 0.03 22.03 -5.41
N SER A 146 -0.99 22.59 -4.78
CA SER A 146 -1.63 23.83 -5.23
C SER A 146 -0.75 25.05 -4.93
N PRO A 147 -0.99 26.21 -5.58
CA PRO A 147 -0.30 27.46 -5.26
C PRO A 147 -0.43 27.86 -3.78
N GLU A 148 -1.55 27.52 -3.14
CA GLU A 148 -1.86 27.77 -1.73
C GLU A 148 -1.23 26.72 -0.79
N GLY A 149 -0.51 25.73 -1.33
CA GLY A 149 0.23 24.73 -0.56
C GLY A 149 -0.57 23.49 -0.16
N HIS A 150 -1.74 23.25 -0.74
CA HIS A 150 -2.51 22.02 -0.51
C HIS A 150 -1.99 20.89 -1.38
N THR A 151 -1.73 19.73 -0.80
CA THR A 151 -1.11 18.60 -1.50
C THR A 151 -2.06 17.42 -1.63
N MET A 152 -2.02 16.73 -2.75
CA MET A 152 -2.59 15.40 -2.92
C MET A 152 -1.55 14.47 -3.55
N SER A 153 -1.69 13.18 -3.28
CA SER A 153 -0.85 12.16 -3.89
C SER A 153 -1.72 11.12 -4.57
N TYR A 154 -1.18 10.46 -5.60
CA TYR A 154 -1.86 9.36 -6.24
C TYR A 154 -1.55 8.04 -5.54
N VAL A 155 -2.56 7.17 -5.47
CA VAL A 155 -2.37 5.78 -5.08
C VAL A 155 -1.98 5.01 -6.33
N GLN A 156 -0.74 4.53 -6.38
CA GLN A 156 -0.21 3.78 -7.52
C GLN A 156 -0.10 2.30 -7.17
N GLU A 157 -0.55 1.45 -8.07
CA GLU A 157 -0.25 0.03 -8.08
C GLU A 157 0.68 -0.24 -9.26
N ARG A 158 1.81 -0.90 -9.01
CA ARG A 158 2.82 -1.22 -10.01
C ARG A 158 3.11 -2.70 -9.99
N ARG A 159 3.06 -3.32 -11.17
CA ARG A 159 3.63 -4.64 -11.42
C ARG A 159 4.83 -4.49 -12.34
N HIS A 160 5.92 -5.15 -12.00
CA HIS A 160 7.16 -5.09 -12.74
C HIS A 160 7.68 -6.51 -12.98
N TRP A 161 8.12 -6.78 -14.19
CA TRP A 161 8.76 -8.03 -14.58
C TRP A 161 10.14 -7.75 -15.15
N ALA A 162 11.16 -8.49 -14.73
CA ALA A 162 12.48 -8.43 -15.33
C ALA A 162 12.96 -9.81 -15.77
N ALA A 163 13.46 -9.91 -16.99
CA ALA A 163 14.16 -11.08 -17.50
C ALA A 163 15.65 -11.01 -17.17
N ASP A 164 16.31 -12.17 -17.15
CA ASP A 164 17.75 -12.25 -16.88
C ASP A 164 18.61 -11.64 -18.02
N ASP A 165 18.02 -11.43 -19.20
CA ASP A 165 18.62 -10.71 -20.34
C ASP A 165 18.56 -9.18 -20.21
N GLY A 166 17.98 -8.68 -19.12
CA GLY A 166 17.87 -7.25 -18.82
C GLY A 166 16.61 -6.58 -19.35
N ARG A 167 15.77 -7.26 -20.14
CA ARG A 167 14.48 -6.72 -20.58
C ARG A 167 13.51 -6.62 -19.41
N GLN A 168 12.70 -5.56 -19.43
CA GLN A 168 11.82 -5.19 -18.33
C GLN A 168 10.42 -4.84 -18.84
N TRP A 169 9.41 -5.21 -18.08
CA TRP A 169 8.02 -4.85 -18.34
C TRP A 169 7.39 -4.23 -17.10
N GLN A 170 6.47 -3.30 -17.30
CA GLN A 170 5.77 -2.61 -16.23
C GLN A 170 4.29 -2.43 -16.57
N ASP A 171 3.41 -2.67 -15.60
CA ASP A 171 2.00 -2.29 -15.59
C ASP A 171 1.79 -1.34 -14.41
N ASP A 172 1.34 -0.11 -14.68
CA ASP A 172 1.05 0.91 -13.67
C ASP A 172 -0.43 1.25 -13.69
N ARG A 173 -1.05 1.28 -12.52
CA ARG A 173 -2.45 1.67 -12.34
C ARG A 173 -2.56 2.74 -11.27
N ILE A 174 -3.28 3.81 -11.58
CA ILE A 174 -3.70 4.80 -10.58
C ILE A 174 -5.04 4.35 -10.03
N LEU A 175 -5.09 4.08 -8.73
CA LEU A 175 -6.27 3.55 -8.05
C LEU A 175 -7.12 4.65 -7.40
N GLY A 176 -6.59 5.86 -7.28
CA GLY A 176 -7.25 6.99 -6.65
C GLY A 176 -6.26 8.03 -6.15
N VAL A 177 -6.73 8.89 -5.26
CA VAL A 177 -5.92 9.93 -4.60
C VAL A 177 -5.99 9.78 -3.09
N GLU A 178 -5.04 10.43 -2.43
CA GLU A 178 -4.98 10.57 -1.00
C GLU A 178 -4.48 11.95 -0.61
N TYR A 179 -4.61 12.24 0.67
CA TYR A 179 -4.27 13.55 1.21
C TYR A 179 -3.38 13.42 2.44
N PRO A 180 -2.41 14.32 2.63
CA PRO A 180 -1.59 14.34 3.83
C PRO A 180 -2.36 14.86 5.05
N ASP A 181 -3.41 15.65 4.84
CA ASP A 181 -4.24 16.24 5.89
C ASP A 181 -5.68 16.52 5.41
N ALA A 182 -6.56 16.82 6.37
CA ALA A 182 -7.96 17.11 6.11
C ALA A 182 -8.17 18.39 5.30
N ALA A 183 -7.31 19.41 5.49
CA ALA A 183 -7.41 20.68 4.78
C ALA A 183 -7.14 20.50 3.27
N SER A 184 -6.14 19.69 2.92
CA SER A 184 -5.85 19.34 1.53
C SER A 184 -6.96 18.48 0.92
N ARG A 185 -7.53 17.55 1.69
CA ARG A 185 -8.71 16.79 1.24
C ARG A 185 -9.88 17.71 0.91
N GLU A 186 -10.22 18.61 1.82
CA GLU A 186 -11.30 19.58 1.62
C GLU A 186 -11.05 20.47 0.40
N TYR A 187 -9.84 21.02 0.29
CA TYR A 187 -9.40 21.82 -0.85
C TYR A 187 -9.59 21.09 -2.18
N TRP A 188 -9.09 19.86 -2.31
CA TRP A 188 -9.18 19.13 -3.58
C TRP A 188 -10.56 18.54 -3.84
N SER A 189 -11.36 18.25 -2.81
CA SER A 189 -12.71 17.68 -2.95
C SER A 189 -13.75 18.65 -3.51
N THR A 190 -13.50 19.95 -3.40
CA THR A 190 -14.40 21.02 -3.86
C THR A 190 -14.07 21.53 -5.27
N ARG A 191 -13.01 20.99 -5.88
CA ARG A 191 -12.53 21.38 -7.20
C ARG A 191 -12.88 20.33 -8.24
N PRO A 192 -13.02 20.72 -9.52
CA PRO A 192 -13.23 19.76 -10.59
C PRO A 192 -12.12 18.69 -10.58
N PRO A 193 -12.44 17.43 -10.95
CA PRO A 193 -11.45 16.36 -11.00
C PRO A 193 -10.28 16.80 -11.86
N LEU A 194 -9.08 16.73 -11.31
CA LEU A 194 -7.89 16.98 -12.12
C LEU A 194 -7.73 15.83 -13.10
N GLU A 195 -7.29 16.16 -14.31
CA GLU A 195 -6.84 15.13 -15.24
C GLU A 195 -5.76 14.30 -14.52
N THR A 196 -6.06 13.02 -14.29
CA THR A 196 -5.07 12.07 -13.81
C THR A 196 -3.89 12.15 -14.75
N PRO A 197 -2.64 12.31 -14.27
CA PRO A 197 -1.48 12.33 -15.14
C PRO A 197 -1.54 11.10 -16.02
N ALA A 198 -1.80 11.31 -17.32
CA ALA A 198 -1.72 10.26 -18.29
C ALA A 198 -0.30 9.71 -18.21
N ALA A 199 -0.16 8.38 -18.14
CA ALA A 199 1.14 7.75 -18.26
C ALA A 199 1.73 8.17 -19.63
N SER A 200 2.65 9.14 -19.62
CA SER A 200 3.28 9.78 -20.76
C SER A 200 2.35 10.49 -21.78
N PRO A 201 2.75 11.65 -22.33
CA PRO A 201 1.95 12.43 -23.28
C PRO A 201 1.75 11.80 -24.67
N SER A 202 2.14 10.54 -24.90
CA SER A 202 1.90 9.81 -26.16
C SER A 202 0.68 8.88 -26.13
N ALA A 203 -0.12 8.87 -25.07
CA ALA A 203 -1.19 7.90 -24.90
C ALA A 203 -2.58 8.56 -24.79
N THR A 204 -3.36 8.52 -25.87
CA THR A 204 -4.80 8.85 -25.88
C THR A 204 -5.66 7.87 -25.07
N ARG A 205 -5.02 6.83 -24.50
CA ARG A 205 -5.50 5.88 -23.50
C ARG A 205 -4.26 5.16 -22.95
N PRO A 206 -4.05 5.00 -21.64
CA PRO A 206 -2.98 4.11 -21.18
C PRO A 206 -3.25 2.71 -21.73
N PRO A 207 -2.28 2.05 -22.39
CA PRO A 207 -2.48 0.66 -22.82
C PRO A 207 -2.77 -0.18 -21.57
N GLU A 208 -3.84 -0.96 -21.60
CA GLU A 208 -4.11 -1.94 -20.54
C GLU A 208 -3.06 -3.05 -20.61
N GLY A 209 -2.41 -3.32 -19.47
CA GLY A 209 -1.46 -4.42 -19.32
C GLY A 209 0.01 -4.00 -19.34
N ALA A 210 0.88 -5.01 -19.24
CA ALA A 210 2.31 -4.81 -19.12
C ALA A 210 2.93 -4.31 -20.43
N ARG A 211 3.66 -3.19 -20.37
CA ARG A 211 4.45 -2.66 -21.49
C ARG A 211 5.93 -2.91 -21.25
N GLU A 212 6.67 -3.21 -22.31
CA GLU A 212 8.13 -3.23 -22.24
C GLU A 212 8.63 -1.81 -21.95
N ILE A 213 9.56 -1.69 -21.00
CA ILE A 213 10.21 -0.44 -20.64
C ILE A 213 11.70 -0.53 -20.95
N PRO A 214 12.37 0.59 -21.28
CA PRO A 214 13.81 0.59 -21.43
C PRO A 214 14.48 0.04 -20.17
N SER A 215 15.46 -0.83 -20.35
CA SER A 215 16.29 -1.31 -19.25
C SER A 215 16.92 -0.11 -18.55
N ASP A 216 16.72 -0.01 -17.24
CA ASP A 216 17.38 1.03 -16.45
C ASP A 216 18.89 0.69 -16.34
N PRO A 217 19.79 1.50 -16.94
CA PRO A 217 21.23 1.26 -16.90
C PRO A 217 21.80 1.35 -15.48
N GLN A 218 21.04 1.90 -14.52
CA GLN A 218 21.43 1.99 -13.11
C GLN A 218 21.03 0.76 -12.30
N VAL A 219 20.17 -0.13 -12.82
CA VAL A 219 19.86 -1.40 -12.16
C VAL A 219 21.10 -2.28 -12.21
N ARG A 220 21.80 -2.32 -11.08
CA ARG A 220 22.98 -3.17 -10.90
C ARG A 220 22.54 -4.63 -10.78
N ARG A 221 23.46 -5.58 -10.82
CA ARG A 221 23.16 -6.94 -10.34
C ARG A 221 22.85 -6.91 -8.85
N LEU A 222 22.06 -7.88 -8.36
CA LEU A 222 21.94 -8.13 -6.93
C LEU A 222 23.34 -8.40 -6.34
N PRO A 223 23.72 -7.79 -5.19
CA PRO A 223 25.01 -8.07 -4.56
C PRO A 223 25.20 -9.56 -4.27
N ALA A 224 26.37 -10.11 -4.63
CA ALA A 224 26.63 -11.55 -4.60
C ALA A 224 26.95 -12.08 -3.19
N ASP A 225 27.47 -11.21 -2.32
CA ASP A 225 27.83 -11.56 -0.94
C ASP A 225 27.56 -10.40 0.03
N ARG A 226 27.71 -10.69 1.32
CA ARG A 226 27.49 -9.72 2.41
C ARG A 226 28.37 -8.48 2.31
N ALA A 227 29.62 -8.59 1.86
CA ALA A 227 30.53 -7.45 1.75
C ALA A 227 30.15 -6.54 0.57
N GLU A 228 29.77 -7.12 -0.56
CA GLU A 228 29.20 -6.38 -1.69
C GLU A 228 27.87 -5.72 -1.30
N LEU A 229 27.00 -6.43 -0.56
CA LEU A 229 25.75 -5.88 -0.05
C LEU A 229 25.98 -4.70 0.90
N ALA A 230 26.92 -4.81 1.84
CA ALA A 230 27.28 -3.73 2.76
C ALA A 230 27.82 -2.48 2.05
N ARG A 231 28.58 -2.66 0.96
CA ARG A 231 29.04 -1.56 0.10
C ARG A 231 27.89 -0.94 -0.69
N TRP A 232 27.01 -1.78 -1.26
CA TRP A 232 25.85 -1.34 -2.03
C TRP A 232 24.87 -0.52 -1.18
N LEU A 233 24.60 -0.99 0.05
CA LEU A 233 23.80 -0.28 1.07
C LEU A 233 24.50 0.97 1.60
N GLY A 234 25.81 1.13 1.34
CA GLY A 234 26.56 2.30 1.77
C GLY A 234 26.69 2.39 3.28
N THR A 235 27.10 1.32 3.97
CA THR A 235 27.19 1.24 5.45
C THR A 235 27.90 2.40 6.17
N GLY A 236 28.77 3.16 5.49
CA GLY A 236 29.34 4.41 5.99
C GLY A 236 28.35 5.58 6.14
N LYS A 237 27.18 5.51 5.51
CA LYS A 237 26.10 6.51 5.56
C LYS A 237 25.20 6.35 6.79
N PRO A 238 24.46 7.37 7.24
CA PRO A 238 23.53 7.26 8.37
C PRO A 238 22.46 6.16 8.20
N ALA A 239 21.89 5.68 9.31
CA ALA A 239 20.92 4.57 9.29
C ALA A 239 19.67 4.85 8.43
N GLY A 240 19.17 6.10 8.41
CA GLY A 240 18.06 6.49 7.53
C GLY A 240 18.35 6.28 6.04
N GLU A 241 19.57 6.58 5.58
CA GLU A 241 19.98 6.32 4.19
C GLU A 241 20.06 4.82 3.89
N LEU A 242 20.53 4.01 4.84
CA LEU A 242 20.52 2.55 4.73
C LEU A 242 19.10 1.98 4.66
N ALA A 243 18.16 2.56 5.41
CA ALA A 243 16.77 2.15 5.37
C ALA A 243 16.15 2.41 3.99
N MET A 244 16.41 3.59 3.42
CA MET A 244 15.97 3.93 2.06
C MET A 244 16.57 2.99 1.01
N ARG A 245 17.88 2.68 1.10
CA ARG A 245 18.52 1.70 0.20
C ARG A 245 17.99 0.29 0.38
N THR A 246 17.59 -0.08 1.59
CA THR A 246 16.92 -1.37 1.85
C THR A 246 15.60 -1.46 1.09
N TYR A 247 14.78 -0.41 1.12
CA TYR A 247 13.58 -0.35 0.30
C TYR A 247 13.89 -0.48 -1.19
N GLN A 248 14.89 0.26 -1.69
CA GLN A 248 15.33 0.18 -3.09
C GLN A 248 15.74 -1.25 -3.50
N LEU A 249 16.46 -1.96 -2.62
CA LEU A 249 16.84 -3.36 -2.87
C LEU A 249 15.61 -4.25 -3.09
N TYR A 250 14.61 -4.16 -2.21
CA TYR A 250 13.39 -4.98 -2.30
C TYR A 250 12.45 -4.56 -3.43
N SER A 251 12.46 -3.28 -3.84
CA SER A 251 11.68 -2.82 -4.99
C SER A 251 12.27 -3.25 -6.34
N SER A 252 13.57 -3.57 -6.37
CA SER A 252 14.29 -3.85 -7.61
C SER A 252 14.65 -5.32 -7.81
N TYR A 253 14.77 -6.11 -6.73
CA TYR A 253 15.23 -7.49 -6.81
C TYR A 253 14.39 -8.44 -5.96
N LEU A 254 14.23 -9.67 -6.45
CA LEU A 254 13.92 -10.79 -5.57
C LEU A 254 15.12 -11.01 -4.66
N VAL A 255 14.92 -10.92 -3.35
CA VAL A 255 16.00 -10.96 -2.37
C VAL A 255 15.99 -12.34 -1.74
N PRO A 256 16.93 -13.25 -2.06
CA PRO A 256 16.92 -14.62 -1.53
C PRO A 256 17.16 -14.64 -0.03
N ARG A 257 16.71 -15.70 0.66
CA ARG A 257 16.85 -15.85 2.12
C ARG A 257 18.23 -15.51 2.67
N ARG A 258 19.29 -15.99 2.02
CA ARG A 258 20.68 -15.70 2.44
C ARG A 258 20.95 -14.19 2.44
N THR A 259 20.59 -13.50 1.36
CA THR A 259 20.72 -12.05 1.23
C THR A 259 19.84 -11.31 2.23
N ARG A 260 18.64 -11.80 2.55
CA ARG A 260 17.78 -11.24 3.60
C ARG A 260 18.43 -11.36 4.99
N ALA A 261 19.04 -12.51 5.31
CA ALA A 261 19.77 -12.70 6.57
C ALA A 261 21.01 -11.79 6.66
N ASP A 262 21.79 -11.69 5.58
CA ASP A 262 22.94 -10.79 5.50
C ASP A 262 22.54 -9.31 5.65
N LEU A 263 21.47 -8.90 4.97
CA LEU A 263 20.88 -7.57 5.10
C LEU A 263 20.51 -7.27 6.56
N LEU A 264 19.71 -8.12 7.20
CA LEU A 264 19.28 -7.90 8.58
C LEU A 264 20.47 -7.84 9.55
N THR A 265 21.52 -8.63 9.30
CA THR A 265 22.75 -8.58 10.09
C THR A 265 23.50 -7.25 9.90
N ILE A 266 23.60 -6.75 8.66
CA ILE A 266 24.18 -5.43 8.36
C ILE A 266 23.37 -4.32 9.05
N LEU A 267 22.04 -4.37 8.98
CA LEU A 267 21.19 -3.39 9.68
C LEU A 267 21.37 -3.47 11.19
N ALA A 268 21.56 -4.67 11.74
CA ALA A 268 21.78 -4.89 13.17
C ALA A 268 23.11 -4.35 13.70
N GLU A 269 24.13 -4.26 12.84
CA GLU A 269 25.45 -3.69 13.15
C GLU A 269 25.47 -2.17 13.04
N LYS A 270 24.48 -1.58 12.35
CA LYS A 270 24.39 -0.14 12.15
C LYS A 270 23.74 0.54 13.36
N PRO A 271 24.45 1.44 14.09
CA PRO A 271 23.83 2.27 15.09
C PRO A 271 22.80 3.23 14.46
N GLY A 272 21.71 3.50 15.17
CA GLY A 272 20.64 4.40 14.74
C GLY A 272 19.36 3.72 14.28
N PHE A 273 19.35 2.39 14.12
CA PHE A 273 18.10 1.63 13.98
C PHE A 273 17.44 1.39 15.33
N VAL A 274 16.14 1.67 15.38
CA VAL A 274 15.27 1.53 16.55
C VAL A 274 14.21 0.48 16.26
N TRP A 275 14.12 -0.54 17.10
CA TRP A 275 13.09 -1.56 17.09
C TRP A 275 11.78 -1.01 17.65
N ARG A 276 10.69 -1.22 16.91
CA ARG A 276 9.35 -0.75 17.25
C ARG A 276 8.36 -1.86 17.62
N GLY A 277 8.83 -3.11 17.65
CA GLY A 277 7.99 -4.27 17.94
C GLY A 277 7.16 -4.72 16.74
N ARG A 278 6.05 -5.40 17.03
CA ARG A 278 5.07 -5.86 16.06
C ARG A 278 4.24 -4.70 15.56
N VAL A 279 3.87 -4.77 14.29
CA VAL A 279 2.99 -3.79 13.63
C VAL A 279 2.07 -4.51 12.66
N VAL A 280 1.00 -3.82 12.29
CA VAL A 280 0.12 -4.23 11.19
C VAL A 280 0.31 -3.24 10.06
N ASP A 281 0.67 -3.73 8.87
CA ASP A 281 0.81 -2.86 7.70
C ASP A 281 -0.57 -2.46 7.11
N ARG A 282 -0.58 -1.59 6.10
CA ARG A 282 -1.85 -1.14 5.48
C ARG A 282 -2.59 -2.23 4.69
N ALA A 283 -1.96 -3.38 4.44
CA ALA A 283 -2.63 -4.57 3.89
C ALA A 283 -3.16 -5.51 4.99
N GLY A 284 -3.05 -5.14 6.27
CA GLY A 284 -3.49 -5.97 7.38
C GLY A 284 -2.52 -7.09 7.77
N ARG A 285 -1.31 -7.10 7.21
CA ARG A 285 -0.31 -8.15 7.46
C ARG A 285 0.47 -7.85 8.72
N GLN A 286 0.69 -8.89 9.53
CA GLN A 286 1.52 -8.81 10.72
C GLN A 286 3.01 -8.74 10.34
N GLY A 287 3.72 -7.76 10.88
CA GLY A 287 5.13 -7.55 10.65
C GLY A 287 5.87 -7.16 11.92
N VAL A 288 7.19 -7.01 11.80
CA VAL A 288 8.04 -6.38 12.80
C VAL A 288 8.67 -5.13 12.24
N ALA A 289 8.63 -4.04 13.00
CA ALA A 289 9.03 -2.73 12.56
C ALA A 289 10.39 -2.32 13.12
N VAL A 290 11.20 -1.73 12.24
CA VAL A 290 12.37 -0.94 12.62
C VAL A 290 12.31 0.43 11.98
N THR A 291 12.71 1.45 12.73
CA THR A 291 12.81 2.82 12.23
C THR A 291 14.25 3.31 12.27
N ALA A 292 14.60 4.23 11.38
CA ALA A 292 15.81 5.01 11.47
C ALA A 292 15.53 6.45 11.07
N ASP A 293 16.07 7.40 11.80
CA ASP A 293 15.92 8.80 11.45
C ASP A 293 16.82 9.14 10.26
N LEU A 294 16.26 9.88 9.31
CA LEU A 294 16.98 10.54 8.24
C LEU A 294 17.18 11.99 8.65
N VAL A 295 18.43 12.35 8.93
CA VAL A 295 18.84 13.74 9.16
C VAL A 295 19.53 14.21 7.88
N PRO A 296 18.90 15.08 7.08
CA PRO A 296 19.53 15.64 5.90
C PRO A 296 20.73 16.50 6.28
N PRO A 297 21.73 16.66 5.38
CA PRO A 297 22.81 17.61 5.56
C PRO A 297 22.27 19.03 5.81
N THR A 298 22.96 19.78 6.68
CA THR A 298 22.59 21.17 7.01
C THR A 298 22.42 22.01 5.73
N GLY A 299 21.27 22.66 5.57
CA GLY A 299 20.96 23.53 4.42
C GLY A 299 20.29 22.83 3.23
N GLN A 300 20.07 21.51 3.29
CA GLN A 300 19.30 20.79 2.28
C GLN A 300 17.92 20.41 2.82
N HIS A 301 16.87 20.70 2.04
CA HIS A 301 15.66 19.89 2.08
C HIS A 301 16.03 18.49 1.58
N PRO A 302 15.49 17.41 2.17
CA PRO A 302 14.16 17.35 2.77
C PRO A 302 14.10 17.68 4.26
N GLU A 303 12.87 17.70 4.77
CA GLU A 303 12.49 17.80 6.18
C GLU A 303 13.18 16.74 7.05
N ARG A 304 13.30 16.98 8.37
CA ARG A 304 13.68 15.89 9.30
C ARG A 304 12.67 14.78 9.13
N ALA A 305 13.15 13.55 9.03
CA ALA A 305 12.28 12.44 8.71
C ALA A 305 12.69 11.15 9.40
N GLN A 306 11.78 10.20 9.38
CA GLN A 306 11.95 8.86 9.88
C GLN A 306 11.58 7.87 8.78
N MET A 307 12.46 6.89 8.60
CA MET A 307 12.23 5.76 7.70
C MET A 307 11.74 4.58 8.53
N LEU A 308 10.65 3.95 8.12
CA LEU A 308 10.14 2.71 8.68
C LEU A 308 10.37 1.57 7.69
N LEU A 309 10.88 0.44 8.18
CA LEU A 309 10.88 -0.83 7.48
C LEU A 309 10.03 -1.82 8.28
N VAL A 310 9.09 -2.47 7.60
CA VAL A 310 8.27 -3.53 8.20
C VAL A 310 8.67 -4.86 7.56
N PHE A 311 9.25 -5.76 8.35
CA PHE A 311 9.67 -7.07 7.90
C PHE A 311 8.67 -8.16 8.29
N HIS A 312 8.56 -9.19 7.45
CA HIS A 312 7.86 -10.40 7.79
C HIS A 312 8.62 -11.16 8.89
N PRO A 313 7.97 -11.58 9.98
CA PRO A 313 8.64 -12.04 11.20
C PRO A 313 9.38 -13.39 11.08
N SER A 314 9.08 -14.18 10.04
CA SER A 314 9.72 -15.48 9.80
C SER A 314 10.56 -15.53 8.52
N THR A 315 10.18 -14.82 7.46
CA THR A 315 10.90 -14.88 6.17
C THR A 315 11.89 -13.73 6.00
N GLY A 316 11.73 -12.64 6.78
CA GLY A 316 12.58 -11.44 6.69
C GLY A 316 12.31 -10.59 5.46
N GLU A 317 11.27 -10.89 4.70
CA GLU A 317 10.83 -10.12 3.54
C GLU A 317 10.35 -8.74 3.96
N LEU A 318 10.65 -7.71 3.17
CA LEU A 318 10.10 -6.38 3.42
C LEU A 318 8.62 -6.37 2.99
N LEU A 319 7.73 -6.17 3.95
CA LEU A 319 6.29 -6.04 3.72
C LEU A 319 5.91 -4.61 3.36
N ALA A 320 6.49 -3.63 4.07
CA ALA A 320 6.18 -2.23 3.88
C ALA A 320 7.36 -1.31 4.18
N TYR A 321 7.32 -0.13 3.58
CA TYR A 321 8.23 0.99 3.82
C TYR A 321 7.43 2.27 4.05
N GLU A 322 7.81 3.08 5.03
CA GLU A 322 7.25 4.43 5.24
C GLU A 322 8.36 5.46 5.29
N TYR A 323 8.19 6.56 4.57
CA TYR A 323 8.96 7.77 4.69
C TYR A 323 8.09 8.84 5.35
N LEU A 324 8.40 9.15 6.60
CA LEU A 324 7.61 10.03 7.46
C LEU A 324 8.39 11.32 7.72
N ALA A 325 7.89 12.46 7.26
CA ALA A 325 8.37 13.75 7.77
C ALA A 325 8.00 13.87 9.25
N THR A 326 8.94 14.29 10.09
CA THR A 326 8.74 14.49 11.53
C THR A 326 8.72 15.97 11.94
N ALA A 327 9.27 16.86 11.10
CA ALA A 327 9.19 18.31 11.29
C ALA A 327 9.26 19.04 9.93
N PRO A 328 8.54 20.17 9.72
CA PRO A 328 7.78 20.93 10.72
C PRO A 328 6.39 20.35 11.03
N LYS A 329 5.84 19.52 10.15
CA LYS A 329 4.59 18.78 10.37
C LYS A 329 4.84 17.29 10.23
N ARG A 330 4.25 16.51 11.13
CA ARG A 330 4.32 15.05 11.04
C ARG A 330 3.37 14.56 9.95
N ARG A 331 3.91 14.06 8.83
CA ARG A 331 3.12 13.57 7.69
C ARG A 331 3.84 12.46 6.94
N VAL A 332 3.07 11.51 6.44
CA VAL A 332 3.61 10.47 5.55
C VAL A 332 3.91 11.13 4.20
N LEU A 333 5.18 11.08 3.79
CA LEU A 333 5.63 11.56 2.48
C LEU A 333 5.51 10.47 1.43
N HIS A 334 5.83 9.23 1.80
CA HIS A 334 5.71 8.07 0.94
C HIS A 334 5.42 6.83 1.78
N TYR A 335 4.61 5.93 1.25
CA TYR A 335 4.47 4.59 1.77
C TYR A 335 4.36 3.59 0.64
N ALA A 336 5.01 2.46 0.79
CA ALA A 336 4.95 1.36 -0.18
C ALA A 336 4.69 0.05 0.53
N LEU A 337 3.79 -0.75 -0.04
CA LEU A 337 3.60 -2.16 0.25
C LEU A 337 4.27 -3.00 -0.84
N MET A 338 4.97 -4.05 -0.41
CA MET A 338 5.44 -5.11 -1.29
C MET A 338 4.42 -6.23 -1.17
N LEU A 339 3.54 -6.37 -2.18
CA LEU A 339 2.39 -7.26 -2.13
C LEU A 339 2.75 -8.68 -2.58
N ASP A 340 3.55 -8.79 -3.63
CA ASP A 340 4.04 -10.06 -4.17
C ASP A 340 5.45 -9.89 -4.75
N ALA A 341 6.26 -10.92 -4.60
CA ALA A 341 7.61 -11.01 -5.14
C ALA A 341 7.89 -12.49 -5.44
N ARG A 342 8.07 -12.84 -6.71
CA ARG A 342 8.26 -14.24 -7.14
C ARG A 342 8.87 -14.35 -8.53
N ARG A 343 9.31 -15.53 -8.92
CA ARG A 343 9.56 -15.84 -10.34
C ARG A 343 8.27 -16.28 -11.04
N THR A 344 8.12 -15.90 -12.32
CA THR A 344 6.98 -16.29 -13.17
C THR A 344 7.44 -16.75 -14.56
N GLY A 345 6.64 -17.60 -15.22
CA GLY A 345 6.91 -18.07 -16.59
C GLY A 345 6.47 -17.09 -17.69
N THR A 346 5.59 -16.14 -17.34
CA THR A 346 4.95 -15.17 -18.23
C THR A 346 4.96 -13.76 -17.62
N VAL A 347 4.80 -12.78 -18.50
CA VAL A 347 4.45 -11.40 -18.17
C VAL A 347 2.93 -11.28 -18.30
N GLY A 348 2.26 -10.72 -17.29
CA GLY A 348 0.80 -10.62 -17.24
C GLY A 348 0.12 -11.79 -16.53
#